data_AF-A0A926IN49-F1
#
_entry.id   AF-A0A926IN49-F1
#
_cell.length_a   1.000
_cell.length_b   1.000
_cell.length_c   1.000
_cell.angle_alpha   90.00
_cell.angle_beta   90.00
_cell.angle_gamma   90.00
#
_symmetry.space_group_name_H-M   'P 1'
#
loop_
_entity.id
_entity.type
_entity.pdbx_description
1 polymer ?
#
loop_
_entity_poly.entity_id
_entity_poly.type
_entity_poly.pdbx_seq_one_letter_code
_entity_poly.pdbx_strand_id
1 'polypeptide(L)'
;MATIGLDRLYYAKITEDTNGDETYDTPIPLAKAISAELSVELAEATLYADDGAAEIIKEFQNGTLSLGIDDIGVEAASDLTGATIDDNKVLISTSEDGGDPVAIGFRAKKANGKYRYFWLYRVKFGIPATNLATKGDSITFSTPTIEGTVIRRNKLDGQGKHPWKAEVSEGDEGVSSEIITGWYNEVYEPLFTANGTEE
;
A
#
# COMPACT_ATOMS: atom_id res chain seq x y z
N MET A 1 -9.38 -17.12 4.94
CA MET A 1 -10.74 -17.08 4.33
C MET A 1 -10.70 -16.17 3.11
N ALA A 2 -11.43 -16.51 2.05
CA ALA A 2 -11.46 -15.72 0.82
C ALA A 2 -12.10 -14.34 1.04
N THR A 3 -11.53 -13.33 0.40
CA THR A 3 -12.04 -11.96 0.33
C THR A 3 -12.99 -11.84 -0.86
N ILE A 4 -14.17 -11.25 -0.64
CA ILE A 4 -15.28 -11.16 -1.59
C ILE A 4 -15.50 -9.74 -2.13
N GLY A 5 -14.74 -8.75 -1.67
CA GLY A 5 -14.82 -7.39 -2.18
C GLY A 5 -13.75 -6.49 -1.58
N LEU A 6 -13.44 -5.40 -2.28
CA LEU A 6 -12.52 -4.34 -1.87
C LEU A 6 -13.33 -3.05 -1.73
N ASP A 7 -13.19 -2.34 -0.62
CA ASP A 7 -13.79 -1.02 -0.44
C ASP A 7 -12.89 -0.10 0.39
N ARG A 8 -13.21 1.20 0.40
CA ARG A 8 -12.50 2.24 1.16
C ARG A 8 -10.99 2.25 0.91
N LEU A 9 -10.61 2.68 -0.30
CA LEU A 9 -9.23 2.95 -0.65
C LEU A 9 -8.84 4.37 -0.19
N TYR A 10 -7.81 4.44 0.64
CA TYR A 10 -7.23 5.65 1.20
C TYR A 10 -5.75 5.70 0.84
N TYR A 11 -5.24 6.92 0.69
CA TYR A 11 -3.82 7.18 0.55
C TYR A 11 -3.39 8.24 1.56
N ALA A 12 -2.14 8.20 1.99
CA ALA A 12 -1.55 9.21 2.87
C ALA A 12 -0.17 9.58 2.33
N LYS A 13 0.13 10.89 2.29
CA LYS A 13 1.45 11.38 1.87
C LYS A 13 2.49 11.01 2.91
N ILE A 14 3.69 10.69 2.46
CA ILE A 14 4.83 10.41 3.34
C ILE A 14 5.75 11.62 3.29
N THR A 15 6.08 12.15 4.47
CA THR A 15 7.12 13.16 4.62
C THR A 15 8.29 12.54 5.37
N GLU A 16 9.46 12.56 4.75
CA GLU A 16 10.69 12.08 5.37
C GLU A 16 11.45 13.25 6.01
N ASP A 17 11.89 13.06 7.25
CA ASP A 17 12.77 14.03 7.91
C ASP A 17 14.25 13.82 7.49
N THR A 18 15.14 14.69 7.98
CA THR A 18 16.59 14.61 7.69
C THR A 18 17.26 13.36 8.28
N ASN A 19 16.61 12.66 9.20
CA ASN A 19 17.09 11.42 9.81
C ASN A 19 16.56 10.16 9.10
N GLY A 20 15.68 10.32 8.10
CA GLY A 20 15.02 9.22 7.40
C GLY A 20 13.78 8.68 8.14
N ASP A 21 13.29 9.40 9.16
CA ASP A 21 12.05 9.08 9.84
C ASP A 21 10.86 9.55 9.01
N GLU A 22 10.01 8.59 8.65
CA GLU A 22 8.81 8.82 7.86
C GLU A 22 7.65 9.21 8.76
N THR A 23 7.05 10.36 8.46
CA THR A 23 5.77 10.80 9.00
C THR A 23 4.69 10.65 7.95
N TYR A 24 3.50 10.20 8.37
CA TYR A 24 2.34 10.07 7.50
C TYR A 24 1.39 11.23 7.72
N ASP A 25 0.89 11.79 6.63
CA ASP A 25 -0.20 12.74 6.68
C ASP A 25 -1.55 12.03 6.93
N THR A 26 -2.60 12.83 7.12
CA THR A 26 -3.96 12.33 7.33
C THR A 26 -4.41 11.54 6.10
N PRO A 27 -4.93 10.30 6.25
CA PRO A 27 -5.43 9.52 5.13
C PRO A 27 -6.57 10.21 4.38
N ILE A 28 -6.37 10.40 3.07
CA ILE A 28 -7.35 10.98 2.15
C ILE A 28 -7.98 9.83 1.35
N PRO A 29 -9.31 9.82 1.14
CA PRO A 29 -9.94 8.84 0.26
C PRO A 29 -9.44 9.04 -1.18
N LEU A 30 -8.91 7.99 -1.80
CA LEU A 30 -8.42 8.07 -3.18
C LEU A 30 -9.58 8.01 -4.17
N ALA A 31 -10.21 6.83 -4.25
CA ALA A 31 -11.17 6.50 -5.29
C ALA A 31 -11.94 5.22 -4.92
N LYS A 32 -12.94 4.87 -5.73
CA LYS A 32 -13.53 3.53 -5.68
C LYS A 32 -12.55 2.55 -6.34
N ALA A 33 -12.00 1.66 -5.53
CA ALA A 33 -11.16 0.58 -6.01
C ALA A 33 -12.03 -0.57 -6.53
N ILE A 34 -11.63 -1.13 -7.66
CA ILE A 34 -12.27 -2.25 -8.35
C ILE A 34 -11.50 -3.55 -8.05
N SER A 35 -10.17 -3.47 -8.14
CA SER A 35 -9.27 -4.59 -7.85
C SER A 35 -8.02 -4.09 -7.14
N ALA A 36 -7.45 -4.94 -6.29
CA ALA A 36 -6.13 -4.75 -5.72
C ALA A 36 -5.40 -6.09 -5.75
N GLU A 37 -4.31 -6.14 -6.50
CA GLU A 37 -3.42 -7.29 -6.59
C GLU A 37 -2.09 -6.92 -5.95
N LEU A 38 -1.74 -7.62 -4.87
CA LEU A 38 -0.48 -7.42 -4.16
C LEU A 38 0.41 -8.65 -4.38
N SER A 39 1.49 -8.47 -5.12
CA SER A 39 2.58 -9.43 -5.26
C SER A 39 3.73 -9.05 -4.34
N VAL A 40 4.38 -10.02 -3.71
CA VAL A 40 5.49 -9.80 -2.77
C VAL A 40 6.69 -10.60 -3.24
N GLU A 41 7.82 -9.93 -3.44
CA GLU A 41 9.10 -10.55 -3.75
C GLU A 41 9.97 -10.61 -2.48
N LEU A 42 10.42 -11.83 -2.16
CA LEU A 42 11.34 -12.10 -1.08
C LEU A 42 12.69 -12.47 -1.70
N ALA A 43 13.76 -11.77 -1.31
CA ALA A 43 15.12 -12.16 -1.61
C ALA A 43 15.52 -13.31 -0.68
N GLU A 44 15.87 -14.46 -1.25
CA GLU A 44 16.38 -15.61 -0.49
C GLU A 44 17.87 -15.78 -0.79
N ALA A 45 18.70 -15.74 0.24
CA ALA A 45 20.12 -16.08 0.17
C ALA A 45 20.36 -17.35 0.98
N THR A 46 20.87 -18.39 0.34
CA THR A 46 21.25 -19.63 1.03
C THR A 46 22.77 -19.72 1.12
N LEU A 47 23.32 -19.69 2.33
CA LEU A 47 24.71 -20.02 2.59
C LEU A 47 24.84 -21.54 2.61
N TYR A 48 25.74 -22.09 1.80
CA TYR A 48 26.04 -23.53 1.80
C TYR A 48 27.35 -23.78 2.56
N ALA A 49 27.33 -24.73 3.49
CA ALA A 49 28.52 -25.25 4.16
C ALA A 49 28.40 -26.78 4.28
N ASP A 50 29.52 -27.50 4.15
CA ASP A 50 29.59 -28.98 4.16
C ASP A 50 28.55 -29.66 3.24
N ASP A 51 28.48 -29.23 1.98
CA ASP A 51 27.57 -29.77 0.95
C ASP A 51 26.07 -29.71 1.32
N GLY A 52 25.70 -28.89 2.30
CA GLY A 52 24.32 -28.64 2.73
C GLY A 52 23.99 -27.14 2.83
N ALA A 53 22.70 -26.80 2.78
CA ALA A 53 22.24 -25.45 3.10
C ALA A 53 22.46 -25.18 4.60
N ALA A 54 23.41 -24.32 4.93
CA ALA A 54 23.82 -23.99 6.29
C ALA A 54 22.97 -22.86 6.88
N GLU A 55 22.67 -21.82 6.10
CA GLU A 55 21.77 -20.73 6.50
C GLU A 55 20.87 -20.33 5.34
N ILE A 56 19.60 -20.05 5.62
CA ILE A 56 18.66 -19.49 4.66
C ILE A 56 18.20 -18.15 5.22
N ILE A 57 18.64 -17.07 4.60
CA ILE A 57 18.18 -15.71 4.90
C ILE A 57 17.09 -15.37 3.90
N LYS A 58 15.90 -15.05 4.40
CA LYS A 58 14.79 -14.54 3.59
C LYS A 58 14.53 -13.09 3.99
N GLU A 59 14.69 -12.18 3.06
CA GLU A 59 14.49 -10.75 3.29
C GLU A 59 13.43 -10.21 2.31
N PHE A 60 12.59 -9.28 2.77
CA PHE A 60 11.65 -8.61 1.88
C PHE A 60 12.43 -7.74 0.89
N GLN A 61 12.30 -8.03 -0.40
CA GLN A 61 13.00 -7.30 -1.45
C GLN A 61 12.16 -6.09 -1.90
N ASN A 62 10.97 -6.36 -2.41
CA ASN A 62 9.99 -5.38 -2.83
C ASN A 62 8.61 -6.06 -2.93
N GLY A 63 7.57 -5.28 -3.19
CA GLY A 63 6.30 -5.82 -3.69
C GLY A 63 5.77 -5.00 -4.84
N THR A 64 4.84 -5.56 -5.60
CA THR A 64 4.12 -4.86 -6.66
C THR A 64 2.64 -4.84 -6.30
N LEU A 65 2.06 -3.66 -6.25
CA LEU A 65 0.65 -3.41 -6.00
C LEU A 65 0.00 -2.90 -7.29
N SER A 66 -0.88 -3.69 -7.89
CA SER A 66 -1.70 -3.27 -9.02
C SER A 66 -3.11 -2.93 -8.52
N LEU A 67 -3.51 -1.67 -8.65
CA LEU A 67 -4.83 -1.18 -8.26
C LEU A 67 -5.65 -0.82 -9.50
N GLY A 68 -6.78 -1.52 -9.70
CA GLY A 68 -7.81 -1.07 -10.62
C GLY A 68 -8.69 -0.05 -9.92
N ILE A 69 -8.80 1.16 -10.46
CA ILE A 69 -9.57 2.26 -9.86
C ILE A 69 -10.57 2.80 -10.88
N ASP A 70 -11.76 3.15 -10.40
CA ASP A 70 -12.85 3.67 -11.24
C ASP A 70 -12.51 5.05 -11.83
N ASP A 71 -12.18 5.99 -10.94
CA ASP A 71 -11.72 7.34 -11.28
C ASP A 71 -10.80 7.85 -10.17
N ILE A 72 -9.54 8.15 -10.51
CA ILE A 72 -8.54 8.67 -9.59
C ILE A 72 -8.75 10.15 -9.29
N GLY A 73 -9.32 10.92 -10.22
CA GLY A 73 -9.30 12.37 -10.19
C GLY A 73 -7.90 12.97 -10.45
N VAL A 74 -7.87 14.17 -11.03
CA VAL A 74 -6.61 14.85 -11.40
C VAL A 74 -5.72 15.21 -10.21
N GLU A 75 -6.33 15.53 -9.05
CA GLU A 75 -5.58 15.91 -7.83
C GLU A 75 -4.86 14.71 -7.23
N ALA A 76 -5.57 13.59 -7.02
CA ALA A 76 -4.93 12.39 -6.48
C ALA A 76 -3.96 11.76 -7.49
N ALA A 77 -4.23 11.85 -8.80
CA ALA A 77 -3.26 11.43 -9.81
C ALA A 77 -1.99 12.27 -9.74
N SER A 78 -2.10 13.59 -9.61
CA SER A 78 -0.96 14.48 -9.42
C SER A 78 -0.17 14.13 -8.16
N ASP A 79 -0.86 13.89 -7.04
CA ASP A 79 -0.22 13.50 -5.79
C ASP A 79 0.44 12.11 -5.82
N LEU A 80 -0.15 11.15 -6.55
CA LEU A 80 0.37 9.77 -6.63
C LEU A 80 1.51 9.63 -7.64
N THR A 81 1.42 10.28 -8.80
CA THR A 81 2.41 10.13 -9.88
C THR A 81 3.44 11.25 -9.88
N GLY A 82 3.20 12.36 -9.18
CA GLY A 82 4.00 13.57 -9.28
C GLY A 82 3.73 14.38 -10.54
N ALA A 83 2.66 14.05 -11.29
CA ALA A 83 2.32 14.75 -12.53
C ALA A 83 1.88 16.18 -12.23
N THR A 84 2.22 17.12 -13.12
CA THR A 84 1.89 18.54 -12.93
C THR A 84 0.53 18.85 -13.55
N ILE A 85 -0.32 19.57 -12.82
CA ILE A 85 -1.59 20.08 -13.33
C ILE A 85 -1.33 21.44 -13.98
N ASP A 86 -1.54 21.55 -15.30
CA ASP A 86 -1.43 22.82 -16.03
C ASP A 86 -2.55 23.80 -15.61
N ASP A 87 -2.41 25.09 -15.94
CA ASP A 87 -3.40 26.16 -15.66
C ASP A 87 -4.80 25.83 -16.22
N ASN A 88 -4.85 24.97 -17.26
CA ASN A 88 -6.06 24.45 -17.87
C ASN A 88 -6.67 23.24 -17.14
N LYS A 89 -6.18 22.87 -15.96
CA LYS A 89 -6.60 21.69 -15.17
C LYS A 89 -6.37 20.35 -15.88
N VAL A 90 -5.40 20.30 -16.79
CA VAL A 90 -4.99 19.08 -17.49
C VAL A 90 -3.81 18.47 -16.74
N LEU A 91 -3.91 17.17 -16.44
CA LEU A 91 -2.81 16.40 -15.88
C LEU A 91 -1.77 16.14 -16.97
N ILE A 92 -0.57 16.69 -16.80
CA ILE A 92 0.56 16.48 -17.71
C ILE A 92 1.49 15.47 -17.06
N SER A 93 1.50 14.25 -17.59
CA SER A 93 2.44 13.22 -17.17
C SER A 93 3.73 13.28 -17.99
N THR A 94 4.88 13.46 -17.34
CA THR A 94 6.20 13.46 -17.99
C THR A 94 6.97 12.19 -17.67
N SER A 95 7.98 11.86 -18.48
CA SER A 95 8.85 10.69 -18.27
C SER A 95 9.67 10.75 -16.97
N GLU A 96 9.77 11.95 -16.38
CA GLU A 96 10.51 12.23 -15.14
C GLU A 96 9.59 12.17 -13.92
N ASP A 97 8.30 11.93 -14.12
CA ASP A 97 7.30 11.80 -13.05
C ASP A 97 7.57 10.52 -12.26
N GLY A 98 8.33 10.70 -11.19
CA GLY A 98 8.59 9.69 -10.19
C GLY A 98 8.05 10.15 -8.86
N GLY A 99 6.71 10.24 -8.75
CA GLY A 99 6.00 10.66 -7.55
C GLY A 99 6.59 10.11 -6.25
N ASP A 100 6.40 10.88 -5.18
CA ASP A 100 6.87 10.50 -3.87
C ASP A 100 6.12 9.25 -3.37
N PRO A 101 6.77 8.39 -2.57
CA PRO A 101 6.11 7.23 -2.01
C PRO A 101 4.97 7.68 -1.09
N VAL A 102 3.83 6.97 -1.19
CA VAL A 102 2.65 7.20 -0.37
C VAL A 102 2.30 5.95 0.43
N ALA A 103 1.63 6.12 1.57
CA ALA A 103 1.03 4.99 2.28
C ALA A 103 -0.36 4.71 1.69
N ILE A 104 -0.71 3.43 1.54
CA ILE A 104 -1.98 3.01 0.95
C ILE A 104 -2.74 2.10 1.90
N GLY A 105 -3.98 2.50 2.20
CA GLY A 105 -4.88 1.80 3.10
C GLY A 105 -6.10 1.30 2.34
N PHE A 106 -6.44 0.02 2.50
CA PHE A 106 -7.68 -0.52 1.93
C PHE A 106 -8.25 -1.60 2.84
N ARG A 107 -9.55 -1.90 2.69
CA ARG A 107 -10.14 -3.04 3.37
C ARG A 107 -10.79 -3.99 2.39
N ALA A 108 -10.63 -5.27 2.68
CA ALA A 108 -11.22 -6.37 1.94
C ALA A 108 -12.32 -7.02 2.77
N LYS A 109 -13.52 -7.11 2.22
CA LYS A 109 -14.63 -7.83 2.83
C LYS A 109 -14.38 -9.33 2.77
N LYS A 110 -14.52 -10.04 3.88
CA LYS A 110 -14.44 -11.50 3.95
C LYS A 110 -15.81 -12.14 3.71
N ALA A 111 -15.81 -13.42 3.34
CA ALA A 111 -17.04 -14.21 3.16
C ALA A 111 -17.95 -14.26 4.40
N ASN A 112 -17.41 -14.06 5.60
CA ASN A 112 -18.17 -14.00 6.86
C ASN A 112 -18.84 -12.63 7.11
N GLY A 113 -18.77 -11.69 6.17
CA GLY A 113 -19.33 -10.35 6.30
C GLY A 113 -18.46 -9.35 7.07
N LYS A 114 -17.37 -9.80 7.72
CA LYS A 114 -16.39 -8.94 8.40
C LYS A 114 -15.35 -8.40 7.43
N TYR A 115 -14.57 -7.41 7.86
CA TYR A 115 -13.54 -6.79 7.03
C TYR A 115 -12.12 -7.18 7.46
N ARG A 116 -11.20 -7.20 6.50
CA ARG A 116 -9.76 -7.23 6.73
C ARG A 116 -9.19 -5.91 6.26
N TYR A 117 -8.52 -5.20 7.14
CA TYR A 117 -7.92 -3.92 6.84
C TYR A 117 -6.44 -4.12 6.55
N PHE A 118 -5.91 -3.36 5.61
CA PHE A 118 -4.53 -3.39 5.17
C PHE A 118 -3.99 -1.97 5.12
N TRP A 119 -2.73 -1.81 5.52
CA TRP A 119 -1.90 -0.64 5.29
C TRP A 119 -0.59 -1.08 4.66
N LEU A 120 -0.24 -0.46 3.54
CA LEU A 120 1.07 -0.54 2.91
C LEU A 120 1.78 0.77 3.21
N TYR A 121 2.94 0.68 3.84
CA TYR A 121 3.58 1.85 4.45
C TYR A 121 4.31 2.74 3.45
N ARG A 122 4.88 2.16 2.39
CA ARG A 122 5.45 2.91 1.26
C ARG A 122 5.08 2.22 -0.03
N VAL A 123 4.39 2.94 -0.89
CA VAL A 123 4.04 2.52 -2.24
C VAL A 123 4.41 3.67 -3.17
N LYS A 124 5.36 3.43 -4.08
CA LYS A 124 5.69 4.37 -5.14
C LYS A 124 4.89 4.02 -6.38
N PHE A 125 3.91 4.84 -6.73
CA PHE A 125 3.12 4.60 -7.93
C PHE A 125 3.87 5.00 -9.19
N GLY A 126 3.68 4.20 -10.23
CA GLY A 126 4.05 4.53 -11.58
C GLY A 126 2.93 5.27 -12.31
N ILE A 127 3.17 5.54 -13.58
CA ILE A 127 2.19 6.18 -14.46
C ILE A 127 1.02 5.22 -14.67
N PRO A 128 -0.24 5.65 -14.43
CA PRO A 128 -1.41 4.80 -14.61
C PRO A 128 -1.59 4.39 -16.08
N ALA A 129 -1.88 3.12 -16.30
CA ALA A 129 -2.23 2.60 -17.61
C ALA A 129 -3.65 3.06 -17.97
N THR A 130 -3.76 3.80 -19.08
CA THR A 130 -5.05 4.21 -19.63
C THR A 130 -5.56 3.13 -20.58
N ASN A 131 -6.54 2.34 -20.13
CA ASN A 131 -7.22 1.37 -20.97
C ASN A 131 -8.47 2.01 -21.57
N LEU A 132 -8.50 2.23 -22.88
CA LEU A 132 -9.67 2.75 -23.62
C LEU A 132 -10.16 1.67 -24.57
N ALA A 133 -11.33 1.08 -24.30
CA ALA A 133 -12.01 0.21 -25.25
C ALA A 133 -13.12 0.96 -25.98
N THR A 134 -13.24 0.72 -27.29
CA THR A 134 -14.37 1.20 -28.08
C THR A 134 -15.63 0.40 -27.74
N LYS A 135 -16.80 1.06 -27.79
CA LYS A 135 -18.08 0.42 -27.50
C LYS A 135 -18.41 -0.61 -28.60
N GLY A 136 -18.31 -1.89 -28.28
CA GLY A 136 -18.86 -2.99 -29.10
C GLY A 136 -20.33 -3.30 -28.74
N ASP A 137 -20.84 -4.45 -29.19
CA ASP A 137 -22.19 -4.95 -28.85
C ASP A 137 -22.40 -5.26 -27.36
N SER A 138 -21.32 -5.25 -26.56
CA SER A 138 -21.35 -5.41 -25.11
C SER A 138 -20.70 -4.20 -24.42
N ILE A 139 -21.28 -3.77 -23.29
CA ILE A 139 -20.75 -2.64 -22.50
C ILE A 139 -19.62 -3.18 -21.62
N THR A 140 -18.38 -3.09 -22.10
CA THR A 140 -17.17 -3.29 -21.29
C THR A 140 -16.75 -1.96 -20.68
N PHE A 141 -16.76 -1.86 -19.35
CA PHE A 141 -16.15 -0.73 -18.66
C PHE A 141 -14.63 -0.95 -18.65
N SER A 142 -13.88 -0.09 -19.33
CA SER A 142 -12.43 -0.05 -19.19
C SER A 142 -12.10 0.94 -18.10
N THR A 143 -11.49 0.46 -17.03
CA THR A 143 -11.04 1.30 -15.93
C THR A 143 -9.52 1.40 -15.96
N PRO A 144 -8.96 2.55 -15.59
CA PRO A 144 -7.52 2.70 -15.47
C PRO A 144 -6.98 1.77 -14.38
N THR A 145 -5.76 1.30 -14.60
CA THR A 145 -5.00 0.53 -13.60
C THR A 145 -3.76 1.32 -13.24
N ILE A 146 -3.47 1.45 -11.95
CA ILE A 146 -2.23 2.07 -11.47
C ILE A 146 -1.39 1.00 -10.78
N GLU A 147 -0.13 0.91 -11.17
CA GLU A 147 0.83 -0.01 -10.55
C GLU A 147 1.75 0.77 -9.62
N GLY A 148 2.03 0.22 -8.45
CA GLY A 148 2.94 0.82 -7.49
C GLY A 148 3.89 -0.20 -6.90
N THR A 149 5.14 0.19 -6.69
CA THR A 149 6.14 -0.63 -6.03
C THR A 149 6.06 -0.41 -4.52
N VAL A 150 5.76 -1.46 -3.78
CA VAL A 150 5.78 -1.51 -2.32
C VAL A 150 7.21 -1.69 -1.84
N ILE A 151 7.65 -0.82 -0.92
CA ILE A 151 8.99 -0.85 -0.35
C ILE A 151 8.86 -0.87 1.18
N ARG A 152 9.86 -1.42 1.87
CA ARG A 152 9.93 -1.34 3.33
C ARG A 152 10.09 0.10 3.81
N ARG A 153 9.57 0.40 5.01
CA ARG A 153 9.83 1.68 5.67
C ARG A 153 11.32 1.89 5.91
N ASN A 154 11.77 3.14 5.84
CA ASN A 154 13.09 3.56 6.32
C ASN A 154 13.11 3.62 7.86
N LYS A 155 11.99 4.02 8.48
CA LYS A 155 11.83 4.04 9.93
C LYS A 155 11.81 2.62 10.54
N LEU A 156 12.51 2.46 11.66
CA LEU A 156 12.50 1.24 12.47
C LEU A 156 11.22 1.18 13.33
N ASP A 157 10.63 0.01 13.47
CA ASP A 157 9.58 -0.24 14.44
C ASP A 157 10.15 -0.41 15.87
N GLY A 158 9.25 -0.56 16.85
CA GLY A 158 9.63 -0.82 18.25
C GLY A 158 10.42 -2.13 18.47
N GLN A 159 10.67 -2.93 17.44
CA GLN A 159 11.50 -4.13 17.45
C GLN A 159 12.78 -3.99 16.60
N GLY A 160 13.07 -2.81 16.07
CA GLY A 160 14.24 -2.58 15.23
C GLY A 160 14.13 -3.21 13.84
N LYS A 161 12.91 -3.41 13.31
CA LYS A 161 12.65 -3.93 11.97
C LYS A 161 12.01 -2.87 11.08
N HIS A 162 12.06 -3.09 9.77
CA HIS A 162 11.45 -2.23 8.76
C HIS A 162 10.12 -2.84 8.27
N PRO A 163 8.98 -2.55 8.91
CA PRO A 163 7.71 -3.12 8.50
C PRO A 163 7.30 -2.54 7.14
N TRP A 164 6.78 -3.39 6.26
CA TRP A 164 6.33 -3.00 4.92
C TRP A 164 4.79 -3.04 4.77
N LYS A 165 4.11 -3.80 5.66
CA LYS A 165 2.66 -3.94 5.69
C LYS A 165 2.14 -4.08 7.12
N ALA A 166 0.96 -3.54 7.38
CA ALA A 166 0.10 -3.90 8.51
C ALA A 166 -1.21 -4.49 8.01
N GLU A 167 -1.71 -5.52 8.68
CA GLU A 167 -3.03 -6.07 8.41
C GLU A 167 -3.74 -6.42 9.71
N VAL A 168 -5.04 -6.14 9.76
CA VAL A 168 -5.89 -6.54 10.89
C VAL A 168 -7.18 -7.12 10.36
N SER A 169 -7.65 -8.15 11.04
CA SER A 169 -8.88 -8.84 10.72
C SER A 169 -9.92 -8.50 11.77
N GLU A 170 -11.01 -7.89 11.33
CA GLU A 170 -12.11 -7.52 12.24
C GLU A 170 -12.68 -8.77 12.90
N GLY A 171 -12.75 -8.72 14.24
CA GLY A 171 -13.30 -9.77 15.08
C GLY A 171 -12.41 -11.00 15.24
N ASP A 172 -11.10 -10.86 15.03
CA ASP A 172 -10.09 -11.76 15.61
C ASP A 172 -9.93 -11.45 17.11
N GLU A 173 -9.60 -12.47 17.91
CA GLU A 173 -9.42 -12.32 19.37
C GLU A 173 -8.29 -11.32 19.69
N GLY A 174 -8.56 -10.33 20.53
CA GLY A 174 -7.59 -9.30 20.94
C GLY A 174 -7.58 -8.02 20.09
N VAL A 175 -8.35 -7.94 18.99
CA VAL A 175 -8.46 -6.71 18.19
C VAL A 175 -9.51 -5.78 18.82
N SER A 176 -9.08 -4.63 19.33
CA SER A 176 -10.00 -3.59 19.82
C SER A 176 -10.83 -3.00 18.68
N SER A 177 -12.12 -2.76 18.91
CA SER A 177 -12.98 -2.07 17.96
C SER A 177 -12.51 -0.64 17.66
N GLU A 178 -11.80 -0.02 18.59
CA GLU A 178 -11.23 1.33 18.42
C GLU A 178 -10.15 1.36 17.33
N ILE A 179 -9.34 0.30 17.23
CA ILE A 179 -8.34 0.14 16.15
C ILE A 179 -9.03 0.10 14.80
N ILE A 180 -10.16 -0.60 14.71
CA ILE A 180 -10.94 -0.72 13.47
C ILE A 180 -11.61 0.62 13.10
N THR A 181 -12.19 1.32 14.06
CA THR A 181 -12.84 2.62 13.81
C THR A 181 -11.83 3.73 13.51
N GLY A 182 -10.64 3.68 14.12
CA GLY A 182 -9.56 4.65 13.93
C GLY A 182 -8.62 4.33 12.77
N TRP A 183 -8.80 3.19 12.09
CA TRP A 183 -7.85 2.68 11.08
C TRP A 183 -7.54 3.64 9.93
N TYR A 184 -8.46 4.56 9.63
CA TYR A 184 -8.31 5.57 8.58
C TYR A 184 -8.23 7.00 9.12
N ASN A 185 -8.22 7.20 10.44
CA ASN A 185 -7.98 8.53 11.01
C ASN A 185 -6.50 8.90 10.85
N GLU A 186 -5.61 7.94 11.08
CA GLU A 186 -4.17 8.06 10.92
C GLU A 186 -3.62 6.73 10.38
N VAL A 187 -2.45 6.76 9.74
CA VAL A 187 -1.78 5.54 9.29
C VAL A 187 -1.39 4.73 10.53
N TYR A 188 -1.82 3.47 10.58
CA TYR A 188 -1.58 2.61 11.74
C TYR A 188 -0.08 2.39 11.94
N GLU A 189 0.48 2.78 13.09
CA GLU A 189 1.85 2.45 13.46
C GLU A 189 1.91 1.23 14.39
N PRO A 190 2.88 0.31 14.19
CA PRO A 190 2.97 -0.89 15.00
C PRO A 190 3.50 -0.53 16.39
N LEU A 191 2.64 -0.68 17.40
CA LEU A 191 3.02 -0.56 18.80
C LEU A 191 3.42 -1.92 19.34
N PHE A 192 4.72 -2.12 19.53
CA PHE A 192 5.23 -3.23 20.32
C PHE A 192 5.46 -2.72 21.73
N THR A 193 4.70 -3.22 22.70
CA THR A 193 5.11 -3.09 24.10
C THR A 193 6.48 -3.74 24.21
N ALA A 194 7.50 -2.94 24.51
CA ALA A 194 8.81 -3.46 24.85
C ALA A 194 8.60 -4.42 26.02
N ASN A 195 8.67 -5.72 25.76
CA ASN A 195 8.87 -6.66 26.85
C ASN A 195 10.19 -6.23 27.48
N GLY A 196 10.08 -5.83 28.75
CA GLY A 196 11.18 -5.28 29.52
C GLY A 196 12.44 -6.08 29.29
N THR A 197 13.51 -5.34 29.02
CA THR A 197 14.86 -5.81 29.28
C THR A 197 14.90 -6.16 30.77
N GLU A 198 14.63 -7.42 31.12
CA GLU A 198 15.08 -7.95 32.41
C GLU A 198 16.58 -8.23 32.25
N GLU A 199 17.35 -7.46 33.01
CA GLU A 199 18.81 -7.57 33.20
C GLU A 199 19.27 -8.97 33.64
#